data_AF-A0A2H0TW62-F1
#
_entry.id   AF-A0A2H0TW62-F1
#
_cell.length_a   1.000
_cell.length_b   1.000
_cell.length_c   1.000
_cell.angle_alpha   90.00
_cell.angle_beta   90.00
_cell.angle_gamma   90.00
#
_symmetry.space_group_name_H-M   'P 1'
#
loop_
_entity.id
_entity.type
_entity.pdbx_description
1 polymer ?
#
loop_
_entity_poly.entity_id
_entity_poly.type
_entity_poly.pdbx_seq_one_letter_code
_entity_poly.pdbx_strand_id
1 'polypeptide(L)'
;MTKKQKQLCIDIITWYHKEGRDLPWRKTRNPYRILVSEIMLQQTQVPRVIEKYKEFLRAFPTITALAEAKTADVITVWKGLGYNRRALFLQR
;
A
#
# COMPACT_ATOMS: atom_id res chain seq x y z
N MET A 1 -16.25 4.32 26.20
CA MET A 1 -17.10 4.34 24.98
C MET A 1 -18.57 4.26 25.36
N THR A 2 -19.40 5.11 24.79
CA THR A 2 -20.87 5.08 24.96
C THR A 2 -21.47 3.84 24.30
N LYS A 3 -22.69 3.46 24.70
CA LYS A 3 -23.45 2.36 24.05
C LYS A 3 -23.58 2.58 22.54
N LYS A 4 -23.82 3.82 22.13
CA LYS A 4 -23.92 4.23 20.72
C LYS A 4 -22.60 4.04 19.96
N GLN A 5 -21.45 4.37 20.57
CA GLN A 5 -20.14 4.15 19.95
C GLN A 5 -19.83 2.66 19.76
N LYS A 6 -20.18 1.81 20.74
CA LYS A 6 -20.00 0.36 20.62
C LYS A 6 -20.84 -0.21 19.47
N GLN A 7 -22.11 0.19 19.39
CA GLN A 7 -23.00 -0.27 18.31
C GLN A 7 -22.46 0.13 16.93
N LEU A 8 -22.02 1.39 16.79
CA LEU A 8 -21.44 1.86 15.53
C LEU A 8 -20.22 1.04 15.10
N CYS A 9 -19.32 0.70 16.02
CA CYS A 9 -18.17 -0.14 15.68
C CYS A 9 -18.59 -1.54 15.20
N ILE A 10 -19.58 -2.15 15.86
CA ILE A 10 -20.11 -3.46 15.47
C ILE A 10 -20.71 -3.39 14.07
N ASP A 11 -21.51 -2.37 13.79
CA ASP A 11 -22.18 -2.20 12.49
C ASP A 11 -21.15 -2.02 11.36
N ILE A 12 -20.13 -1.16 11.57
CA ILE A 12 -19.06 -0.92 10.59
C ILE A 12 -18.24 -2.18 10.34
N ILE A 13 -17.85 -2.90 11.40
CA ILE A 13 -17.04 -4.13 11.27
C ILE A 13 -17.84 -5.21 10.54
N THR A 14 -19.11 -5.39 10.90
CA THR A 14 -19.99 -6.37 10.25
C THR A 14 -20.17 -6.08 8.77
N TRP A 15 -20.42 -4.81 8.42
CA TRP A 15 -20.49 -4.39 7.02
C TRP A 15 -19.16 -4.62 6.28
N TYR A 16 -18.03 -4.26 6.90
CA TYR A 16 -16.71 -4.43 6.27
C TYR A 16 -16.37 -5.90 6.01
N HIS A 17 -16.78 -6.81 6.89
CA HIS A 17 -16.62 -8.26 6.66
C HIS A 17 -17.39 -8.76 5.44
N LYS A 18 -18.54 -8.15 5.12
CA LYS A 18 -19.39 -8.54 3.99
C LYS A 18 -19.01 -7.85 2.68
N GLU A 19 -18.77 -6.54 2.72
CA GLU A 19 -18.63 -5.67 1.54
C GLU A 19 -17.18 -5.18 1.32
N GLY A 20 -16.24 -5.60 2.17
CA GLY A 20 -14.85 -5.20 2.10
C GLY A 20 -14.19 -5.57 0.78
N ARG A 21 -13.70 -4.57 0.04
CA ARG A 21 -12.97 -4.80 -1.21
C ARG A 21 -11.77 -5.73 -1.02
N ASP A 22 -11.63 -6.66 -1.96
CA ASP A 22 -10.50 -7.57 -2.05
C ASP A 22 -9.26 -6.88 -2.65
N LEU A 23 -8.33 -6.47 -1.79
CA LEU A 23 -7.13 -5.72 -2.19
C LEU A 23 -5.85 -6.45 -1.77
N PRO A 24 -4.81 -6.52 -2.62
CA PRO A 24 -3.60 -7.31 -2.34
C PRO A 24 -2.93 -6.99 -0.99
N TRP A 25 -2.85 -5.71 -0.64
CA TRP A 25 -2.24 -5.23 0.60
C TRP A 25 -3.08 -5.50 1.86
N ARG A 26 -4.35 -5.92 1.70
CA ARG A 26 -5.20 -6.38 2.83
C ARG A 26 -5.03 -7.87 3.14
N LYS A 27 -4.35 -8.64 2.27
CA LYS A 27 -4.09 -10.07 2.43
C LYS A 27 -2.77 -10.38 3.15
N THR A 28 -2.12 -9.37 3.70
CA THR A 28 -0.82 -9.51 4.35
C THR A 28 -0.77 -8.74 5.66
N ARG A 29 0.07 -9.22 6.57
CA ARG A 29 0.44 -8.50 7.80
C ARG A 29 1.89 -7.99 7.76
N ASN A 30 2.56 -8.12 6.62
CA ASN A 30 3.94 -7.68 6.46
C ASN A 30 4.01 -6.14 6.45
N PRO A 31 4.72 -5.49 7.40
CA PRO A 31 4.77 -4.03 7.51
C PRO A 31 5.31 -3.33 6.27
N TYR A 32 6.34 -3.88 5.62
CA TYR A 32 6.92 -3.33 4.40
C TYR A 32 5.87 -3.30 3.28
N ARG A 33 5.18 -4.42 3.07
CA ARG A 33 4.14 -4.55 2.05
C ARG A 33 2.94 -3.64 2.29
N ILE A 34 2.60 -3.37 3.55
CA ILE A 34 1.55 -2.41 3.92
C ILE A 34 2.05 -0.98 3.63
N LEU A 35 3.24 -0.62 4.11
CA LEU A 35 3.83 0.71 3.90
C LEU A 35 3.93 1.08 2.41
N VAL A 36 4.40 0.16 1.56
CA VAL A 36 4.45 0.36 0.10
C VAL A 36 3.08 0.74 -0.44
N SER A 37 2.03 0.00 -0.05
CA SER A 37 0.67 0.28 -0.54
C SER A 37 0.15 1.63 -0.07
N GLU A 38 0.38 2.00 1.20
CA GLU A 38 -0.08 3.27 1.76
C GLU A 38 0.58 4.46 1.07
N ILE A 39 1.90 4.40 0.82
CA ILE A 39 2.61 5.46 0.09
C ILE A 39 2.12 5.55 -1.37
N MET A 40 1.87 4.42 -2.04
CA MET A 40 1.34 4.44 -3.41
C MET A 40 -0.08 5.03 -3.48
N LEU A 41 -0.95 4.72 -2.52
CA LEU A 41 -2.34 5.15 -2.46
C LEU A 41 -2.50 6.66 -2.21
N GLN A 42 -1.44 7.35 -1.78
CA GLN A 42 -1.44 8.81 -1.72
C GLN A 42 -1.61 9.41 -3.13
N GLN A 43 -2.72 10.12 -3.33
CA GLN A 43 -3.03 10.83 -4.59
C GLN A 43 -2.97 9.93 -5.85
N THR A 44 -3.14 8.61 -5.70
CA THR A 44 -3.19 7.65 -6.83
C THR A 44 -4.36 6.69 -6.65
N GLN A 45 -5.17 6.50 -7.69
CA GLN A 45 -6.36 5.66 -7.61
C GLN A 45 -6.04 4.16 -7.50
N VAL A 46 -6.89 3.43 -6.78
CA VAL A 46 -6.72 1.99 -6.46
C VAL A 46 -6.40 1.11 -7.68
N PRO A 47 -7.12 1.20 -8.82
CA PRO A 47 -6.86 0.31 -9.96
C PRO A 47 -5.42 0.40 -10.47
N ARG A 48 -4.85 1.62 -10.50
CA ARG A 48 -3.46 1.83 -10.91
C ARG A 48 -2.48 1.30 -9.88
N VAL A 49 -2.78 1.48 -8.59
CA VAL A 49 -1.94 0.97 -7.51
C VAL A 49 -1.91 -0.56 -7.48
N ILE A 50 -3.00 -1.26 -7.78
CA ILE A 50 -3.03 -2.73 -7.80
C ILE A 50 -1.93 -3.30 -8.72
N GLU A 51 -1.81 -2.75 -9.93
CA GLU A 51 -0.81 -3.23 -10.90
C GLU A 51 0.60 -2.83 -10.49
N LYS A 52 0.80 -1.56 -10.11
CA LYS A 52 2.12 -1.06 -9.71
C LYS A 52 2.65 -1.67 -8.42
N TYR A 53 1.77 -2.02 -7.48
CA TYR A 53 2.12 -2.70 -6.24
C TYR A 53 2.74 -4.07 -6.50
N LYS A 54 2.15 -4.86 -7.42
CA LYS A 54 2.68 -6.17 -7.81
C LYS A 54 4.04 -6.05 -8.49
N GLU A 55 4.18 -5.08 -9.41
CA GLU A 55 5.43 -4.80 -10.11
C GLU A 55 6.54 -4.39 -9.13
N PHE A 56 6.23 -3.46 -8.22
CA PHE A 56 7.19 -2.95 -7.25
C PHE A 56 7.66 -4.02 -6.26
N LEU A 57 6.74 -4.83 -5.72
CA LEU A 57 7.11 -5.94 -4.82
C LEU A 57 7.81 -7.10 -5.52
N ARG A 58 7.72 -7.21 -6.85
CA ARG A 58 8.51 -8.16 -7.62
C ARG A 58 9.95 -7.66 -7.77
N ALA A 59 10.14 -6.37 -8.03
CA ALA A 59 11.46 -5.76 -8.13
C ALA A 59 12.17 -5.64 -6.77
N PHE A 60 11.40 -5.27 -5.73
CA PHE A 60 11.89 -5.03 -4.37
C PHE A 60 11.05 -5.87 -3.38
N PRO A 61 11.35 -7.15 -3.19
CA PRO A 61 10.51 -8.04 -2.38
C PRO A 61 10.60 -7.77 -0.86
N THR A 62 11.67 -7.11 -0.41
CA THR A 62 11.94 -6.78 0.98
C THR A 62 12.36 -5.33 1.14
N ILE A 63 12.29 -4.81 2.37
CA ILE A 63 12.78 -3.47 2.69
C ILE A 63 14.28 -3.34 2.42
N THR A 64 15.07 -4.37 2.71
CA THR A 64 16.51 -4.41 2.43
C THR A 64 16.80 -4.34 0.93
N ALA A 65 16.06 -5.13 0.11
CA ALA A 65 16.20 -5.08 -1.34
C ALA A 65 15.85 -3.70 -1.92
N LEU A 66 14.87 -3.00 -1.34
CA LEU A 66 14.56 -1.63 -1.72
C LEU A 66 15.69 -0.66 -1.33
N ALA A 67 16.20 -0.77 -0.10
CA ALA A 67 17.24 0.12 0.42
C ALA A 67 18.56 -0.02 -0.36
N GLU A 68 18.91 -1.24 -0.78
CA GLU A 68 20.13 -1.54 -1.55
C GLU A 68 19.99 -1.27 -3.05
N ALA A 69 18.76 -1.09 -3.55
CA ALA A 69 18.52 -0.84 -4.97
C ALA A 69 19.14 0.49 -5.42
N LYS A 70 19.51 0.58 -6.71
CA LYS A 70 19.91 1.86 -7.28
C LYS A 70 18.67 2.76 -7.33
N THR A 71 18.83 4.02 -6.94
CA THR A 71 17.74 5.00 -6.98
C THR A 71 17.12 5.14 -8.38
N ALA A 72 17.92 5.00 -9.44
CA ALA A 72 17.43 4.98 -10.82
C ALA A 72 16.45 3.82 -11.09
N ASP A 73 16.72 2.64 -10.54
CA ASP A 73 15.85 1.46 -10.70
C ASP A 73 14.52 1.68 -9.94
N VAL A 74 14.59 2.23 -8.73
CA VAL A 74 13.41 2.57 -7.92
C VAL A 74 12.52 3.58 -8.65
N ILE A 75 13.08 4.66 -9.19
CA ILE A 75 12.33 5.65 -9.99
C ILE A 75 11.73 5.01 -11.24
N THR A 76 12.47 4.11 -11.90
CA THR A 76 12.01 3.44 -13.13
C THR A 76 10.79 2.58 -12.86
N VAL A 77 10.81 1.75 -11.82
CA VAL A 77 9.67 0.92 -11.43
C VAL A 77 8.48 1.77 -10.94
N TRP A 78 8.75 2.89 -10.25
CA TRP A 78 7.73 3.84 -9.78
C TRP A 78 7.04 4.64 -10.89
N LYS A 79 7.64 4.72 -12.08
CA LYS A 79 7.15 5.54 -13.20
C LYS A 79 5.66 5.26 -13.49
N GLY A 80 4.88 6.33 -13.63
CA GLY A 80 3.44 6.27 -13.88
C GLY A 80 2.56 6.46 -12.64
N LEU A 81 3.13 6.40 -11.42
CA LEU A 81 2.43 6.75 -10.18
C LEU A 81 2.44 8.26 -9.87
N GLY A 82 3.31 9.03 -10.52
CA GLY A 82 3.53 10.45 -10.22
C GLY A 82 4.27 10.67 -8.90
N TYR A 83 4.73 11.91 -8.69
CA TYR A 83 5.48 12.32 -7.48
C TYR A 83 6.61 11.36 -7.09
N ASN A 84 7.66 11.25 -7.93
CA ASN A 84 8.80 10.34 -7.71
C ASN A 84 9.48 10.50 -6.34
N ARG A 85 9.36 11.67 -5.70
CA ARG A 85 9.84 11.89 -4.33
C ARG A 85 9.26 10.89 -3.33
N ARG A 86 8.02 10.41 -3.51
CA ARG A 86 7.43 9.36 -2.66
C ARG A 86 8.23 8.06 -2.71
N ALA A 87 8.69 7.67 -3.89
CA ALA A 87 9.56 6.50 -4.06
C ALA A 87 10.89 6.67 -3.34
N LEU A 88 11.46 7.88 -3.42
CA LEU A 88 12.73 8.21 -2.77
C LEU A 88 12.65 8.24 -1.25
N PHE A 89 11.54 8.75 -0.69
CA PHE A 89 11.30 8.70 0.75
C PHE A 89 11.00 7.28 1.24
N LEU A 90 10.43 6.43 0.40
CA LEU A 90 10.23 5.02 0.72
C LEU A 90 11.54 4.21 0.69
N GLN A 91 12.52 4.66 -0.09
CA GLN A 91 13.83 4.02 -0.23
C GLN A 91 14.79 4.32 0.94
N ARG A 92 14.67 5.50 1.55
CA ARG A 92 15.59 6.04 2.56
C ARG A 92 15.06 5.81 3.97
#